data_AF-A0A4U1FR64-F1
#
_entry.id   AF-A0A4U1FR64-F1
#
_cell.length_a   1.000
_cell.length_b   1.000
_cell.length_c   1.000
_cell.angle_alpha   90.00
_cell.angle_beta   90.00
_cell.angle_gamma   90.00
#
_symmetry.space_group_name_H-M   'P 1'
#
loop_
_entity.id
_entity.type
_entity.pdbx_description
1 polymer ?
#
loop_
_entity_poly.entity_id
_entity_poly.type
_entity_poly.pdbx_seq_one_letter_code
_entity_poly.pdbx_strand_id
1 'polypeptide(L)'
;MRISEEGRLVVNFKTEAQFHGLFVLSHPAAFTSSMIMSVDHPGLMFSLRLIRSEPTYNQPVQQWSFVSDFAEYRLPVHCNPREPITFDLDIRFQ
;
A
#
# COMPACT_ATOMS: atom_id res chain seq x y z
N MET A 1 -7.95 9.43 1.09
CA MET A 1 -8.30 8.32 2.00
C MET A 1 -9.81 8.33 2.17
N ARG A 2 -10.47 7.18 2.27
CA ARG A 2 -11.92 7.08 2.48
C ARG A 2 -12.26 5.87 3.34
N ILE A 3 -13.41 5.91 4.00
CA ILE A 3 -14.00 4.73 4.65
C ILE A 3 -14.98 4.09 3.67
N SER A 4 -14.96 2.77 3.52
CA SER A 4 -15.93 2.02 2.70
C SER A 4 -17.26 1.84 3.43
N GLU A 5 -18.27 1.36 2.71
CA GLU A 5 -19.58 0.99 3.31
C GLU A 5 -19.46 -0.10 4.38
N GLU A 6 -18.40 -0.90 4.34
CA GLU A 6 -18.06 -1.94 5.33
C GLU A 6 -17.27 -1.40 6.53
N GLY A 7 -17.07 -0.08 6.64
CA GLY A 7 -16.29 0.53 7.72
C GLY A 7 -14.77 0.37 7.56
N ARG A 8 -14.27 -0.09 6.41
CA ARG A 8 -12.83 -0.31 6.17
C ARG A 8 -12.16 0.96 5.65
N LEU A 9 -10.95 1.24 6.12
CA LEU A 9 -10.12 2.29 5.52
C LEU A 9 -9.63 1.83 4.15
N VAL A 10 -9.91 2.62 3.12
CA VAL A 10 -9.45 2.43 1.75
C VAL A 10 -8.63 3.64 1.33
N VAL A 11 -7.44 3.38 0.81
CA VAL A 11 -6.54 4.43 0.31
C VAL A 11 -6.00 4.02 -1.03
N ASN A 12 -6.01 4.96 -1.97
CA ASN A 12 -5.37 4.82 -3.26
C ASN A 12 -4.24 5.85 -3.34
N PHE A 13 -3.09 5.42 -3.83
CA PHE A 13 -1.93 6.27 -4.00
C PHE A 13 -1.14 5.88 -5.24
N LYS A 14 -0.24 6.76 -5.67
CA LYS A 14 0.67 6.50 -6.79
C LYS A 14 2.11 6.60 -6.34
N THR A 15 2.97 5.77 -6.94
CA THR A 15 4.43 5.89 -6.85
C THR A 15 4.96 6.25 -8.23
N GLU A 16 5.89 7.20 -8.26
CA GLU A 16 6.47 7.71 -9.49
C GLU A 16 7.99 7.62 -9.38
N ALA A 17 8.59 6.85 -10.28
CA ALA A 17 10.04 6.73 -10.36
C ALA A 17 10.61 7.97 -11.04
N GLN A 18 11.61 8.61 -10.42
CA GLN A 18 12.32 9.76 -11.01
C GLN A 18 13.59 9.35 -11.77
N PHE A 19 13.73 8.07 -12.09
CA PHE A 19 14.84 7.52 -12.86
C PHE A 19 14.30 6.69 -14.03
N HIS A 20 15.19 6.31 -14.93
CA HIS A 20 14.84 5.53 -16.10
C HIS A 20 14.95 4.03 -15.79
N GLY A 21 13.84 3.29 -15.90
CA GLY A 21 13.78 1.89 -15.48
C GLY A 21 12.39 1.28 -15.55
N LEU A 22 12.29 -0.01 -15.27
CA LEU A 22 11.03 -0.72 -15.08
C LEU A 22 10.90 -1.19 -13.63
N PHE A 23 9.69 -1.14 -13.09
CA PHE A 23 9.40 -1.70 -11.76
C PHE A 23 9.35 -3.22 -11.79
N VAL A 24 9.93 -3.85 -10.76
CA VAL A 24 9.87 -5.29 -10.53
C VAL A 24 9.12 -5.57 -9.23
N LEU A 25 7.99 -6.26 -9.34
CA LEU A 25 7.11 -6.55 -8.19
C LEU A 25 7.54 -7.79 -7.39
N SER A 26 8.05 -8.80 -8.07
CA SER A 26 8.57 -10.02 -7.45
C SER A 26 9.92 -10.34 -8.06
N HIS A 27 10.87 -10.63 -7.18
CA HIS A 27 12.22 -11.00 -7.59
C HIS A 27 12.71 -12.16 -6.73
N PRO A 28 13.34 -13.21 -7.29
CA PRO A 28 13.76 -14.38 -6.52
C PRO A 28 14.76 -14.08 -5.39
N ALA A 29 15.56 -13.02 -5.52
CA ALA A 29 16.47 -12.57 -4.47
C ALA A 29 15.84 -11.60 -3.44
N ALA A 30 14.53 -11.35 -3.54
CA ALA A 30 13.80 -10.56 -2.56
C ALA A 30 13.31 -11.47 -1.41
N PHE A 31 13.75 -11.18 -0.19
CA PHE A 31 13.29 -11.84 1.03
C PHE A 31 12.26 -11.02 1.81
N THR A 32 11.91 -9.85 1.28
CA THR A 32 11.02 -8.86 1.90
C THR A 32 9.86 -8.56 0.95
N SER A 33 8.71 -8.27 1.53
CA SER A 33 7.49 -7.94 0.80
C SER A 33 7.00 -6.56 1.22
N SER A 34 6.52 -5.79 0.25
CA SER A 34 5.90 -4.49 0.51
C SER A 34 4.74 -4.62 1.50
N MET A 35 4.72 -3.77 2.52
CA MET A 35 3.76 -3.81 3.62
C MET A 35 3.34 -2.42 4.10
N ILE A 36 2.19 -2.37 4.74
CA ILE A 36 1.63 -1.14 5.30
C ILE A 36 1.41 -1.37 6.78
N MET A 37 1.84 -0.40 7.59
CA MET A 37 1.76 -0.46 9.04
C MET A 37 1.14 0.81 9.61
N SER A 38 0.36 0.66 10.68
CA SER A 38 0.00 1.78 11.55
C SER A 38 0.88 1.73 12.80
N VAL A 39 1.55 2.84 13.11
CA VAL A 39 2.39 2.96 14.32
C VAL A 39 1.50 2.98 15.56
N ASP A 40 0.36 3.66 15.47
CA ASP A 40 -0.59 3.82 16.58
C ASP A 40 -1.42 2.55 16.80
N HIS A 41 -1.58 1.72 15.77
CA HIS A 41 -2.38 0.49 15.80
C HIS A 41 -1.62 -0.73 15.23
N PRO A 42 -0.66 -1.31 15.99
CA PRO A 42 0.18 -2.42 15.49
C PRO A 42 -0.59 -3.71 15.16
N GLY A 43 -1.79 -3.90 15.72
CA GLY A 43 -2.64 -5.06 15.46
C GLY A 43 -3.52 -4.93 14.21
N LEU A 44 -3.48 -3.78 13.54
CA LEU A 44 -4.25 -3.53 12.32
C LEU A 44 -3.46 -4.03 11.12
N MET A 45 -4.05 -4.93 10.31
CA MET A 45 -3.41 -5.37 9.08
C MET A 45 -4.01 -4.68 7.86
N PHE A 46 -3.21 -4.60 6.81
CA PHE A 46 -3.60 -3.97 5.56
C PHE A 46 -3.29 -4.89 4.39
N SER A 47 -4.23 -4.99 3.46
CA SER A 47 -4.04 -5.70 2.20
C SER A 47 -3.63 -4.72 1.11
N LEU A 48 -2.35 -4.69 0.76
CA LEU A 48 -1.81 -3.89 -0.36
C LEU A 48 -2.04 -4.59 -1.70
N ARG A 49 -2.48 -3.85 -2.71
CA ARG A 49 -2.73 -4.33 -4.07
C ARG A 49 -2.23 -3.34 -5.12
N LEU A 50 -1.55 -3.86 -6.13
CA LEU A 50 -1.24 -3.12 -7.34
C LEU A 50 -2.50 -3.03 -8.22
N ILE A 51 -2.90 -1.82 -8.57
CA ILE A 51 -4.03 -1.55 -9.47
C ILE A 51 -3.53 -1.41 -10.91
N ARG A 52 -2.42 -0.71 -11.11
CA ARG A 52 -1.85 -0.45 -12.44
C ARG A 52 -0.34 -0.23 -12.37
N SER A 53 0.38 -0.70 -13.38
CA SER A 53 1.80 -0.37 -13.62
C SER A 53 1.97 0.05 -15.07
N GLU A 54 2.61 1.19 -15.29
CA GLU A 54 2.93 1.65 -16.64
C GLU A 54 4.20 0.95 -17.15
N PRO A 55 4.17 0.34 -18.36
CA PRO A 55 5.34 -0.31 -18.95
C PRO A 55 6.20 0.72 -19.70
N THR A 56 6.54 1.83 -19.06
CA THR A 56 7.41 2.88 -19.63
C THR A 56 8.74 2.92 -18.90
N TYR A 57 9.81 3.14 -19.66
CA TYR A 57 11.14 3.34 -19.08
C TYR A 57 11.33 4.77 -18.56
N ASN A 58 10.59 5.73 -19.11
CA ASN A 58 10.70 7.13 -18.74
C ASN A 58 9.66 7.45 -17.68
N GLN A 59 10.11 7.55 -16.42
CA GLN A 59 9.29 7.92 -15.26
C GLN A 59 8.02 7.05 -15.10
N PRO A 60 8.15 5.72 -14.94
CA PRO A 60 6.98 4.88 -14.77
C PRO A 60 6.19 5.27 -13.51
N VAL A 61 4.87 5.23 -13.65
CA VAL A 61 3.92 5.37 -12.55
C VAL A 61 3.30 4.02 -12.21
N GLN A 62 3.17 3.74 -10.92
CA GLN A 62 2.33 2.65 -10.40
C GLN A 62 1.21 3.21 -9.54
N GLN A 63 0.03 2.59 -9.66
CA GLN A 63 -1.14 2.90 -8.85
C GLN A 63 -1.41 1.74 -7.91
N TRP A 64 -1.60 2.07 -6.64
CA TRP A 64 -1.76 1.11 -5.57
C TRP A 64 -3.03 1.41 -4.79
N SER A 65 -3.59 0.36 -4.20
CA SER A 65 -4.69 0.45 -3.25
C SER A 65 -4.38 -0.41 -2.03
N PHE A 66 -4.74 0.07 -0.85
CA PHE A 66 -4.77 -0.77 0.32
C PHE A 66 -6.06 -0.63 1.11
N VAL A 67 -6.42 -1.72 1.78
CA VAL A 67 -7.64 -1.84 2.57
C VAL A 67 -7.28 -2.43 3.94
N SER A 68 -7.83 -1.86 5.01
CA SER A 68 -7.71 -2.44 6.35
C SER A 68 -8.50 -3.76 6.46
N ASP A 69 -7.96 -4.72 7.20
CA ASP A 69 -8.60 -6.01 7.47
C ASP A 69 -9.80 -5.91 8.41
N PHE A 70 -9.89 -4.85 9.21
CA PHE A 70 -10.93 -4.63 10.21
C PHE A 70 -12.33 -4.41 9.61
N ALA A 71 -13.27 -5.28 9.97
CA ALA A 71 -14.71 -5.10 9.81
C ALA A 71 -15.39 -5.24 11.18
N GLU A 72 -15.83 -4.11 11.74
CA GLU A 72 -16.77 -3.79 12.84
C GLU A 72 -17.27 -4.81 13.90
N TYR A 73 -16.71 -6.01 14.08
CA TYR A 73 -17.29 -7.01 15.01
C TYR A 73 -16.43 -7.39 16.23
N ARG A 74 -15.27 -6.76 16.46
CA ARG A 74 -14.49 -6.99 17.69
C ARG A 74 -13.75 -5.72 18.15
N LEU A 75 -14.43 -4.91 18.97
CA LEU A 75 -13.92 -3.72 19.69
C LEU A 75 -13.36 -2.61 18.76
N PRO A 76 -13.70 -1.32 18.92
CA PRO A 76 -13.44 -0.33 17.89
C PRO A 76 -11.96 0.06 17.85
N VAL A 77 -11.16 -0.61 17.01
CA VAL A 77 -9.96 0.00 16.43
C VAL A 77 -10.44 0.93 15.32
N HIS A 78 -10.85 2.14 15.70
CA HIS A 78 -11.36 3.12 14.76
C HIS A 78 -10.20 3.69 13.95
N CYS A 79 -10.01 3.20 12.71
CA CYS A 79 -9.01 3.74 11.79
C CYS A 79 -9.32 5.21 11.50
N ASN A 80 -8.53 6.14 12.02
CA ASN A 80 -8.73 7.56 11.76
C ASN A 80 -7.93 7.98 10.52
N PRO A 81 -8.55 8.58 9.48
CA PRO A 81 -7.82 9.11 8.34
C PRO A 81 -6.74 10.16 8.67
N ARG A 82 -6.75 10.70 9.90
CA ARG A 82 -5.74 11.64 10.41
C ARG A 82 -4.52 10.95 11.03
N GLU A 83 -4.59 9.67 11.33
CA GLU A 83 -3.46 8.93 11.90
C GLU A 83 -2.40 8.64 10.83
N PRO A 84 -1.11 8.74 11.17
CA PRO A 84 -0.04 8.42 10.25
C PRO A 84 -0.02 6.93 9.92
N ILE A 85 0.00 6.61 8.64
CA ILE A 85 0.22 5.27 8.10
C ILE A 85 1.59 5.25 7.45
N THR A 86 2.39 4.24 7.78
CA THR A 86 3.72 4.05 7.20
C THR A 86 3.66 3.03 6.07
N PHE A 87 4.37 3.35 4.99
CA PHE A 87 4.46 2.54 3.78
C PHE A 87 5.88 2.03 3.66
N ASP A 88 6.05 0.72 3.67
CA ASP A 88 7.31 0.10 3.30
C ASP A 88 7.13 -0.58 1.95
N LEU A 89 7.63 0.07 0.90
CA LEU A 89 7.55 -0.41 -0.47
C LEU A 89 8.95 -0.81 -0.93
N ASP A 90 9.19 -2.12 -0.95
CA ASP A 90 10.37 -2.70 -1.59
C ASP A 90 10.28 -2.57 -3.10
N ILE A 91 10.68 -1.41 -3.61
CA ILE A 91 10.69 -1.14 -5.04
C ILE A 91 12.04 -1.57 -5.63
N ARG A 92 11.99 -2.44 -6.63
CA ARG A 92 13.17 -2.93 -7.35
C ARG A 92 13.11 -2.54 -8.82
N PHE A 93 14.28 -2.40 -9.41
CA PHE A 93 14.48 -1.95 -10.79
C PHE A 93 15.35 -2.96 -11.55
N GLN A 94 15.11 -3.09 -12.86
CA GLN A 94 16.01 -3.81 -13.78
C GLN A 94 17.05 -2.87 -14.37
#